data_AF-A0A7W1UHB5-F1
#
_entry.id   AF-A0A7W1UHB5-F1
#
_cell.length_a   1.000
_cell.length_b   1.000
_cell.length_c   1.000
_cell.angle_alpha   90.00
_cell.angle_beta   90.00
_cell.angle_gamma   90.00
#
_symmetry.space_group_name_H-M   'P 1'
#
loop_
_entity.id
_entity.type
_entity.pdbx_description
1 polymer ?
#
loop_
_entity_poly.entity_id
_entity_poly.type
_entity_poly.pdbx_seq_one_letter_code
_entity_poly.pdbx_strand_id
1 'polypeptide(L)' 'MEIDSISTKRAFGETLALAQKYHLSSYNASYLELAKRREIPLATLDVKLRQACLSSKVTILPA' A
#
# COMPACT_ATOMS: atom_id res chain seq x y z
N MET A 1 -14.74 14.51 -4.68
CA MET A 1 -14.21 13.20 -5.09
C MET A 1 -12.88 13.49 -5.78
N GLU A 2 -11.76 13.19 -5.13
CA GLU A 2 -10.43 13.37 -5.71
C GLU A 2 -9.98 12.04 -6.35
N ILE A 3 -9.41 12.12 -7.55
CA ILE A 3 -8.80 10.98 -8.23
C ILE A 3 -7.29 11.21 -8.20
N ASP A 4 -6.53 10.19 -7.83
CA ASP A 4 -5.07 10.26 -7.84
C ASP A 4 -4.57 10.51 -9.27
N SER A 5 -3.81 11.58 -9.46
CA SER A 5 -3.36 12.04 -10.78
C SER A 5 -2.12 11.33 -11.30
N ILE A 6 -1.61 10.31 -10.58
CA ILE A 6 -0.42 9.60 -10.99
C ILE A 6 -0.73 8.71 -12.20
N SER A 7 0.22 8.58 -13.12
CA SER A 7 0.05 7.69 -14.27
C SER A 7 -0.21 6.25 -13.80
N THR A 8 -1.24 5.62 -14.37
CA THR A 8 -1.57 4.20 -14.11
C THR A 8 -0.36 3.29 -14.33
N LYS A 9 0.50 3.57 -15.31
CA LYS A 9 1.70 2.75 -15.57
C LYS A 9 2.69 2.81 -14.40
N ARG A 10 2.88 4.00 -13.81
CA ARG A 10 3.75 4.19 -12.64
C ARG A 10 3.15 3.56 -11.40
N ALA A 11 1.88 3.89 -11.09
CA ALA A 11 1.16 3.29 -9.96
C ALA A 11 1.16 1.77 -10.03
N PHE A 12 0.92 1.20 -11.21
CA PHE A 12 0.91 -0.25 -11.42
C PHE A 12 2.28 -0.88 -11.22
N GLY A 13 3.35 -0.23 -11.72
CA GLY A 13 4.72 -0.71 -11.50
C GLY A 13 5.11 -0.74 -10.01
N GLU A 14 4.84 0.35 -9.28
CA GLU A 14 5.13 0.43 -7.84
C GLU A 14 4.26 -0.54 -7.03
N THR A 15 2.98 -0.67 -7.38
CA THR A 15 2.05 -1.64 -6.78
C THR A 15 2.52 -3.07 -7.00
N LEU A 16 2.91 -3.42 -8.23
CA LEU A 16 3.35 -4.78 -8.57
C LEU A 16 4.64 -5.14 -7.83
N ALA A 17 5.58 -4.20 -7.71
CA ALA A 17 6.82 -4.41 -6.96
C ALA A 17 6.54 -4.70 -5.47
N LEU A 18 5.58 -3.98 -4.86
CA LEU A 18 5.16 -4.22 -3.47
C LEU A 18 4.40 -5.54 -3.33
N ALA A 19 3.52 -5.88 -4.27
CA ALA A 19 2.78 -7.13 -4.29
C ALA A 19 3.73 -8.33 -4.32
N GLN A 20 4.75 -8.29 -5.18
CA GLN A 20 5.77 -9.33 -5.27
C GLN A 20 6.64 -9.39 -4.01
N LYS A 21 7.11 -8.24 -3.51
CA LYS A 21 8.00 -8.16 -2.35
C LYS A 21 7.36 -8.71 -1.07
N TYR A 22 6.08 -8.43 -0.86
CA TYR A 22 5.38 -8.78 0.38
C TYR A 22 4.32 -9.86 0.21
N HIS A 23 4.26 -10.51 -0.97
CA HIS A 23 3.28 -11.54 -1.32
C HIS A 23 1.83 -11.10 -1.05
N LEU A 24 1.51 -9.87 -1.44
CA LEU A 24 0.19 -9.27 -1.30
C LEU A 24 -0.62 -9.42 -2.60
N SER A 25 -1.95 -9.37 -2.48
CA SER A 25 -2.80 -9.12 -3.63
C SER A 25 -2.50 -7.73 -4.21
N SER A 26 -2.78 -7.53 -5.50
CA SER A 26 -2.66 -6.21 -6.13
C SER A 26 -3.47 -5.13 -5.41
N TYR A 27 -4.61 -5.52 -4.84
CA TYR A 27 -5.47 -4.65 -4.02
C TYR A 27 -4.77 -4.21 -2.73
N ASN A 28 -4.29 -5.14 -1.89
CA ASN A 28 -3.60 -4.77 -0.65
C ASN A 28 -2.30 -3.99 -0.94
N ALA A 29 -1.59 -4.35 -2.02
CA ALA A 29 -0.39 -3.65 -2.43
C ALA A 29 -0.67 -2.22 -2.91
N SER A 30 -1.81 -1.95 -3.55
CA SER A 30 -2.15 -0.59 -4.00
C SER A 30 -2.47 0.34 -2.82
N TYR A 31 -3.12 -0.18 -1.76
CA TYR A 31 -3.29 0.60 -0.52
C TYR A 31 -1.97 0.86 0.18
N LEU A 32 -1.06 -0.12 0.22
CA LEU A 32 0.27 0.08 0.80
C LEU A 32 1.08 1.11 0.02
N GLU A 33 1.05 1.04 -1.32
CA GLU A 33 1.69 2.03 -2.20
C GLU A 33 1.16 3.43 -1.90
N LEU A 34 -0.16 3.59 -1.94
CA LEU A 34 -0.81 4.87 -1.74
C LEU A 34 -0.50 5.45 -0.35
N ALA A 35 -0.60 4.63 0.70
CA ALA A 35 -0.32 5.06 2.07
C ALA A 35 1.14 5.50 2.22
N LYS A 36 2.08 4.73 1.65
CA LYS A 36 3.50 5.06 1.66
C LYS A 36 3.79 6.35 0.90
N ARG A 37 3.23 6.53 -0.30
CA ARG A 37 3.48 7.69 -1.15
C ARG A 37 2.88 8.98 -0.59
N ARG A 38 1.73 8.90 0.06
CA ARG A 38 1.05 10.05 0.68
C ARG A 38 1.50 10.28 2.13
N GLU A 39 2.38 9.43 2.66
CA GLU A 39 2.86 9.46 4.06
C GLU A 39 1.71 9.44 5.08
N ILE A 40 0.64 8.69 4.78
CA ILE A 40 -0.54 8.57 5.64
C ILE A 40 -0.58 7.21 6.34
N PRO A 41 -1.20 7.14 7.53
CA PRO A 41 -1.39 5.86 8.21
C PRO A 41 -2.43 4.99 7.50
N LEU A 42 -2.28 3.67 7.61
CA LEU A 42 -3.22 2.69 7.03
C LEU A 42 -3.99 1.95 8.13
N ALA A 43 -5.32 2.00 8.08
CA ALA A 43 -6.21 1.14 8.87
C ALA A 43 -6.57 -0.11 8.08
N THR A 44 -6.23 -1.28 8.61
CA THR A 44 -6.63 -2.55 7.99
C THR A 44 -6.65 -3.68 9.02
N LEU A 45 -7.58 -4.62 8.87
CA LEU A 45 -7.66 -5.85 9.65
C LEU A 45 -6.84 -6.99 9.02
N ASP A 46 -6.35 -6.80 7.79
CA ASP A 46 -5.56 -7.81 7.08
C ASP A 46 -4.16 -7.95 7.71
N VAL A 47 -3.90 -9.10 8.31
CA VAL A 47 -2.66 -9.37 9.04
C VAL A 47 -1.43 -9.28 8.13
N LYS A 48 -1.51 -9.75 6.88
CA LYS A 48 -0.37 -9.70 5.95
C LYS A 48 -0.07 -8.26 5.54
N LEU A 49 -1.10 -7.47 5.25
CA LEU A 49 -0.95 -6.06 4.93
C LEU A 49 -0.38 -5.28 6.11
N ARG A 50 -0.81 -5.58 7.35
CA ARG A 50 -0.21 -4.97 8.54
C ARG A 50 1.30 -5.26 8.63
N GLN A 51 1.73 -6.50 8.41
CA GLN A 51 3.16 -6.84 8.41
C GLN A 51 3.94 -6.11 7.30
N ALA A 52 3.34 -5.96 6.11
CA ALA A 52 3.94 -5.24 5.00
C ALA A 52 4.06 -3.74 5.29
N CYS A 53 3.07 -3.12 5.94
CA CYS A 53 3.13 -1.73 6.39
C CYS A 53 4.30 -1.50 7.35
N LEU A 54 4.44 -2.33 8.40
CA LEU A 54 5.56 -2.25 9.35
C LEU A 54 6.91 -2.37 8.63
N SER A 55 7.04 -3.35 7.72
CA SER A 55 8.25 -3.56 6.92
C SER A 55 8.57 -2.41 5.96
N SER A 56 7.55 -1.64 5.57
CA SER A 56 7.64 -0.51 4.65
C SER A 56 7.70 0.85 5.35
N LYS A 57 7.75 0.87 6.69
CA LYS A 57 7.70 2.08 7.53
C LYS A 57 6.42 2.91 7.35
N VAL A 58 5.31 2.25 7.02
CA VAL A 58 3.99 2.88 6.97
C VAL A 58 3.33 2.70 8.32
N THR A 59 2.86 3.81 8.91
CA THR A 59 2.13 3.80 10.18
C THR A 59 0.83 3.02 10.07
N ILE A 60 0.50 2.22 11.08
CA ILE A 60 -0.73 1.43 11.12
C ILE A 60 -1.60 1.93 12.25
N LEU A 61 -2.90 2.05 11.98
CA LEU A 61 -3.89 2.39 12.99
C LEU A 61 -4.32 1.15 13.80
N PRO A 62 -4.70 1.33 15.08
CA PRO A 62 -5.30 0.25 15.86
C PRO A 62 -6.51 -0.34 15.13
N ALA A 63 -6.75 -1.63 15.35
CA ALA A 63 -7.91 -2.35 14.81
C ALA A 63 -9.20 -1.89 15.49
#